data_AF-A0A1H8Y3E7-F1
#
_entry.id   AF-A0A1H8Y3E7-F1
#
_cell.length_a   1.000
_cell.length_b   1.000
_cell.length_c   1.000
_cell.angle_alpha   90.00
_cell.angle_beta   90.00
_cell.angle_gamma   90.00
#
_symmetry.space_group_name_H-M   'P 1'
#
loop_
_entity.id
_entity.type
_entity.pdbx_description
1 polymer ?
#
loop_
_entity_poly.entity_id
_entity_poly.type
_entity_poly.pdbx_seq_one_letter_code
_entity_poly.pdbx_strand_id
1 'polypeptide(L)'
;MIAVGAMQVSVRWNGHRVSDPSELLDLHTNVRVAVSTFCEFLKQQGGDIALAIGRYHTPNPALASVARAYGEDVLRVWRRLILLKKSNGDA
;
A
#
# COMPACT_ATOMS: atom_id res chain seq x y z
N MET A 1 -11.21 -12.21 -4.79
CA MET A 1 -11.25 -10.73 -4.63
C MET A 1 -10.60 -10.13 -5.85
N ILE A 2 -11.15 -9.04 -6.42
CA ILE A 2 -10.53 -8.33 -7.55
C ILE A 2 -9.77 -7.12 -7.00
N ALA A 3 -8.52 -6.96 -7.44
CA ALA A 3 -7.66 -5.83 -7.15
C ALA A 3 -7.31 -5.12 -8.47
N VAL A 4 -7.30 -3.77 -8.48
CA VAL A 4 -7.19 -2.98 -9.72
C VAL A 4 -6.04 -1.97 -9.63
N GLY A 5 -5.33 -1.80 -10.75
CA GLY A 5 -4.30 -0.78 -10.96
C GLY A 5 -2.97 -1.04 -10.23
N ALA A 6 -2.08 -0.06 -10.30
CA ALA A 6 -0.68 -0.18 -9.86
C ALA A 6 -0.53 -0.52 -8.36
N MET A 7 -1.40 0.05 -7.51
CA MET A 7 -1.40 -0.19 -6.07
C MET A 7 -2.23 -1.42 -5.66
N GLN A 8 -2.83 -2.15 -6.62
CA GLN A 8 -3.66 -3.32 -6.35
C GLN A 8 -4.80 -3.04 -5.35
N VAL A 9 -5.57 -1.98 -5.61
CA VAL A 9 -6.67 -1.57 -4.74
C VAL A 9 -7.78 -2.61 -4.76
N SER A 10 -8.15 -3.15 -3.60
CA SER A 10 -9.27 -4.09 -3.47
C SER A 10 -10.62 -3.40 -3.73
N VAL A 11 -11.35 -3.85 -4.76
CA VAL A 11 -12.70 -3.34 -5.08
C VAL A 11 -13.69 -3.69 -3.98
N ARG A 12 -13.55 -4.86 -3.35
CA ARG A 12 -14.43 -5.29 -2.25
C ARG A 12 -14.44 -4.29 -1.09
N TRP A 13 -13.27 -3.73 -0.75
CA TRP A 13 -13.11 -2.86 0.41
C TRP A 13 -13.17 -1.37 0.05
N ASN A 14 -12.74 -1.00 -1.15
CA ASN A 14 -12.55 0.41 -1.54
C ASN A 14 -13.44 0.83 -2.71
N GLY A 15 -14.30 -0.05 -3.24
CA GLY A 15 -15.15 0.25 -4.40
C GLY A 15 -16.08 1.44 -4.17
N HIS A 16 -16.51 1.70 -2.94
CA HIS A 16 -17.33 2.86 -2.57
C HIS A 16 -16.62 4.22 -2.74
N ARG A 17 -15.32 4.22 -3.06
CA ARG A 17 -14.50 5.45 -3.22
C ARG A 17 -14.43 5.93 -4.67
N VAL A 18 -15.00 5.17 -5.61
CA VAL A 18 -15.06 5.45 -7.05
C VAL A 18 -16.48 5.13 -7.54
N SER A 19 -16.89 5.71 -8.67
CA SER A 19 -18.22 5.43 -9.23
C SER A 19 -18.20 4.13 -10.04
N ASP A 20 -17.09 3.83 -10.70
CA ASP A 20 -16.84 2.59 -11.43
C ASP A 20 -15.44 2.01 -11.14
N PRO A 21 -15.27 0.69 -10.98
CA PRO A 21 -13.96 0.09 -10.72
C PRO A 21 -12.89 0.38 -11.79
N SER A 22 -13.27 0.68 -13.03
CA SER A 22 -12.32 1.04 -14.10
C SER A 22 -11.60 2.36 -13.84
N GLU A 23 -12.17 3.25 -13.01
CA GLU A 23 -11.50 4.49 -12.58
C GLU A 23 -10.20 4.19 -11.81
N LEU A 24 -10.07 3.01 -11.21
CA LEU A 24 -8.84 2.57 -10.54
C LEU A 24 -7.72 2.21 -11.54
N LEU A 25 -7.97 2.22 -12.85
CA LEU A 25 -6.94 2.11 -13.88
C LEU A 25 -6.26 3.46 -14.17
N ASP A 26 -6.91 4.59 -13.84
CA ASP A 26 -6.25 5.88 -13.81
C ASP A 26 -5.25 5.93 -12.64
N LEU A 27 -3.98 6.19 -12.96
CA LEU A 27 -2.89 6.11 -11.98
C LEU A 27 -3.09 7.09 -10.82
N HIS A 28 -3.55 8.31 -11.10
CA HIS A 28 -3.73 9.32 -10.08
C HIS A 28 -4.86 8.94 -9.11
N THR A 29 -5.99 8.46 -9.64
CA THR A 29 -7.10 7.94 -8.85
C THR A 29 -6.69 6.70 -8.06
N ASN A 30 -5.96 5.77 -8.66
CA ASN A 30 -5.47 4.57 -8.00
C ASN A 30 -4.59 4.89 -6.79
N VAL A 31 -3.60 5.77 -6.98
CA VAL A 31 -2.68 6.20 -5.91
C VAL A 31 -3.43 6.94 -4.82
N ARG A 32 -4.33 7.88 -5.17
CA ARG A 32 -5.13 8.64 -4.19
C ARG A 32 -5.95 7.71 -3.30
N VAL A 33 -6.67 6.76 -3.90
CA VAL A 33 -7.49 5.79 -3.15
C VAL A 33 -6.60 4.92 -2.26
N ALA A 34 -5.52 4.35 -2.81
CA ALA A 34 -4.60 3.49 -2.07
C ALA A 34 -3.94 4.18 -0.88
N VAL A 35 -3.44 5.42 -1.07
CA VAL A 35 -2.80 6.21 -0.01
C VAL A 35 -3.79 6.57 1.09
N SER A 36 -5.03 6.93 0.73
CA SER A 36 -6.06 7.20 1.73
C SER A 36 -6.35 5.97 2.60
N THR A 37 -6.49 4.79 1.99
CA THR A 37 -6.66 3.51 2.71
C THR A 37 -5.43 3.17 3.55
N PHE A 38 -4.22 3.39 3.03
CA PHE A 38 -2.98 3.18 3.78
C PHE A 38 -2.88 4.07 5.02
N CYS A 39 -3.26 5.35 4.91
CA CYS A 39 -3.28 6.29 6.04
C CYS A 39 -4.22 5.83 7.17
N GLU A 40 -5.30 5.12 6.85
CA GLU A 40 -6.18 4.53 7.87
C GLU A 40 -5.47 3.41 8.63
N PHE A 41 -4.78 2.51 7.93
CA PHE A 41 -3.96 1.49 8.58
C PHE A 41 -2.84 2.10 9.41
N LEU A 42 -2.14 3.12 8.89
CA LEU A 42 -1.06 3.78 9.61
C LEU A 42 -1.52 4.39 10.93
N LYS A 43 -2.70 5.03 10.94
CA LYS A 43 -3.33 5.56 12.16
C LYS A 43 -3.68 4.43 13.14
N GLN A 44 -4.25 3.33 12.65
CA GLN A 44 -4.63 2.18 13.49
C GLN A 44 -3.42 1.49 14.12
N GLN A 45 -2.27 1.44 13.43
CA GLN A 45 -1.07 0.79 13.93
C GLN A 45 -0.16 1.71 14.77
N GLY A 46 -0.63 2.91 15.15
CA GLY A 46 0.14 3.83 16.00
C GLY A 46 1.47 4.27 15.39
N GLY A 47 1.58 4.30 14.05
CA GLY A 47 2.82 4.65 13.36
C GLY A 47 3.79 3.50 13.11
N ASP A 48 3.46 2.23 13.42
CA ASP A 48 4.23 1.07 12.94
C ASP A 48 4.05 0.94 11.41
N ILE A 49 4.97 1.55 10.66
CA ILE A 49 4.94 1.60 9.20
C ILE A 49 5.01 0.20 8.60
N ALA A 50 5.84 -0.70 9.14
CA ALA A 50 5.98 -2.05 8.60
C ALA A 50 4.67 -2.81 8.74
N LEU A 51 4.05 -2.77 9.91
CA LEU A 51 2.75 -3.40 10.11
C LEU A 51 1.64 -2.72 9.30
N ALA A 52 1.65 -1.39 9.16
CA ALA A 52 0.67 -0.67 8.35
C ALA A 52 0.72 -1.06 6.86
N ILE A 53 1.92 -1.12 6.27
CA ILE A 53 2.12 -1.59 4.89
C ILE A 53 1.65 -3.04 4.78
N GLY A 54 2.02 -3.86 5.77
CA GLY A 54 1.58 -5.23 5.89
C GLY A 54 0.07 -5.39 5.89
N ARG A 55 -0.63 -4.57 6.69
CA ARG A 55 -2.08 -4.61 6.87
C ARG A 55 -2.85 -4.16 5.63
N TYR A 56 -2.27 -3.27 4.83
CA TYR A 56 -2.80 -2.94 3.51
C TYR A 56 -2.90 -4.19 2.62
N HIS A 57 -1.91 -5.07 2.66
CA HIS A 57 -1.89 -6.33 1.90
C HIS A 57 -2.65 -7.47 2.60
N THR A 58 -2.47 -7.61 3.92
CA THR A 58 -3.02 -8.68 4.77
C THR A 58 -3.77 -8.08 5.96
N PRO A 59 -5.04 -7.68 5.79
CA PRO A 59 -5.81 -6.98 6.82
C PRO A 59 -6.24 -7.89 7.98
N ASN A 60 -6.30 -9.21 7.79
CA ASN A 60 -6.77 -10.16 8.81
C ASN A 60 -5.91 -10.09 10.08
N PRO A 61 -6.45 -9.65 11.24
CA PRO A 61 -5.71 -9.51 12.49
C PRO A 61 -4.91 -10.74 12.90
N ALA A 62 -5.46 -11.95 12.66
CA ALA A 62 -4.84 -13.23 13.00
C ALA A 62 -3.55 -13.53 12.21
N LEU A 63 -3.32 -12.83 11.10
CA LEU A 63 -2.15 -12.99 10.22
C LEU A 63 -1.14 -11.84 10.41
N ALA A 64 -0.98 -11.34 11.64
CA ALA A 64 -0.09 -10.20 11.93
C ALA A 64 1.38 -10.43 11.55
N SER A 65 1.89 -11.65 11.71
CA SER A 65 3.26 -12.02 11.34
C SER A 65 3.47 -11.96 9.82
N VAL A 66 2.51 -12.49 9.05
CA VAL A 66 2.51 -12.46 7.57
C VAL A 66 2.44 -11.02 7.07
N ALA A 67 1.55 -10.21 7.65
CA ALA A 67 1.45 -8.79 7.34
C ALA A 67 2.79 -8.08 7.57
N ARG A 68 3.40 -8.25 8.75
CA ARG A 68 4.70 -7.63 9.07
C ARG A 68 5.80 -8.06 8.10
N ALA A 69 5.91 -9.35 7.79
CA ALA A 69 6.91 -9.85 6.84
C ALA A 69 6.79 -9.17 5.46
N TYR A 70 5.56 -9.05 4.94
CA TYR A 70 5.31 -8.32 3.69
C TYR A 70 5.75 -6.84 3.78
N GLY A 71 5.39 -6.16 4.88
CA GLY A 71 5.78 -4.77 5.08
C GLY A 71 7.29 -4.55 5.16
N GLU A 72 8.01 -5.47 5.81
CA GLU A 72 9.47 -5.46 5.89
C GLU A 72 10.12 -5.68 4.51
N ASP A 73 9.56 -6.55 3.67
CA ASP A 73 10.03 -6.75 2.30
C ASP A 73 9.84 -5.49 1.44
N VAL A 74 8.68 -4.82 1.55
CA VAL A 74 8.42 -3.54 0.87
C VAL A 74 9.42 -2.47 1.33
N LEU A 75 9.66 -2.34 2.64
CA LEU A 75 10.64 -1.39 3.17
C LEU A 75 12.07 -1.71 2.70
N ARG A 76 12.41 -2.99 2.54
CA ARG A 76 13.71 -3.41 1.98
C ARG A 76 13.87 -2.95 0.54
N VAL A 77 12.85 -3.11 -0.29
CA VAL A 77 12.85 -2.61 -1.68
C VAL A 77 12.94 -1.09 -1.70
N TRP A 78 12.12 -0.39 -0.90
CA TRP A 78 12.16 1.07 -0.82
C TRP A 78 13.54 1.60 -0.44
N ARG A 79 14.21 1.03 0.58
CA ARG A 79 15.57 1.41 0.97
C ARG A 79 16.56 1.26 -0.18
N ARG A 80 16.46 0.17 -0.95
CA ARG A 80 17.31 -0.06 -2.14
C ARG A 80 17.07 0.99 -3.21
N LEU A 81 15.82 1.36 -3.48
CA LEU A 81 15.48 2.40 -4.45
C LEU A 81 16.03 3.77 -4.03
N ILE A 82 15.96 4.11 -2.74
CA ILE A 82 16.55 5.36 -2.22
C ILE A 82 18.09 5.36 -2.39
N LEU A 83 18.75 4.24 -2.13
CA LEU A 83 20.19 4.12 -2.34
C LEU A 83 20.58 4.24 -3.82
N LEU A 84 19.83 3.58 -4.71
CA LEU A 84 20.03 3.69 -6.16
C LEU A 84 19.83 5.12 -6.67
N LYS A 85 18.83 5.84 -6.17
CA LYS A 85 18.65 7.26 -6.51
C LYS A 85 19.87 8.09 -6.10
N LYS A 86 20.39 7.86 -4.89
CA LYS A 86 21.58 8.58 -4.39
C LYS A 86 22.85 8.26 -5.20
N SER A 87 23.03 7.01 -5.66
CA SER A 87 24.18 6.65 -6.50
C SER A 87 24.11 7.26 -7.91
N ASN A 88 22.91 7.63 -8.37
CA ASN A 88 22.70 8.17 -9.72
C ASN A 88 22.80 9.70 -9.79
N GLY A 89 23.15 10.40 -8.70
CA GLY A 89 23.48 11.82 -8.72
C GLY A 89 22.31 12.80 -8.62
N ASP A 90 21.07 12.33 -8.48
CA ASP A 90 19.88 13.19 -8.36
C ASP A 90 19.63 13.65 -6.90
N ALA A 91 20.65 14.25 -6.27
CA ALA A 91 20.57 14.84 -4.94
C ALA A 91 20.08 16.29 -4.98
#